data_AF-A0A514BW99-F1
#
_entry.id   AF-A0A514BW99-F1
#
_cell.length_a   1.000
_cell.length_b   1.000
_cell.length_c   1.000
_cell.angle_alpha   90.00
_cell.angle_beta   90.00
_cell.angle_gamma   90.00
#
_symmetry.space_group_name_H-M   'P 1'
#
loop_
_entity.id
_entity.type
_entity.pdbx_description
1 polymer ?
#
loop_
_entity_poly.entity_id
_entity_poly.type
_entity_poly.pdbx_seq_one_letter_code
_entity_poly.pdbx_strand_id
1 'polypeptide(L)'
;MNSMMRNTLAVASLLVLSACNGAPQAVGAADAANAPAAAESTQATPSVDAFKDFINEIRRFAGSAQVVMGDEAGDAVSLAVGDRIVTGFEQYPPRQLSLADGSTIYWGWQHGQAFVQSIAIRGTDGQLQLLGAVDDLPVLYSRRANRAIADQQAYDAFLRESAERGGKPAVALFIKDDNALAAYYPLVARWLQAAMLGFNADCSDPAQGPTCAFVEQVSVPVEAYARDCAAADTVNACALVVPDIPAADVPLESFKQ
;
A
#
# COMPACT_ATOMS: atom_id res chain seq x y z
N MET A 1 40.79 34.24 -41.62
CA MET A 1 41.04 35.01 -42.85
C MET A 1 40.10 34.52 -43.94
N ASN A 2 39.01 35.25 -44.18
CA ASN A 2 38.44 35.48 -45.51
C ASN A 2 37.24 36.41 -45.35
N SER A 3 37.43 37.62 -45.87
CA SER A 3 36.45 38.69 -46.00
C SER A 3 36.12 38.80 -47.48
N MET A 4 34.82 38.89 -47.79
CA MET A 4 34.17 39.38 -49.02
C MET A 4 32.74 38.80 -48.99
N MET A 5 31.64 39.45 -49.38
CA MET A 5 31.32 40.82 -49.75
C MET A 5 29.80 40.79 -50.05
N ARG A 6 29.11 41.91 -49.79
CA ARG A 6 28.04 42.50 -50.61
C ARG A 6 26.57 42.06 -50.50
N ASN A 7 25.79 43.14 -50.31
CA ASN A 7 24.60 43.58 -51.05
C ASN A 7 23.20 43.35 -50.44
N THR A 8 22.79 44.40 -49.75
CA THR A 8 21.47 45.02 -49.67
C THR A 8 20.76 45.15 -51.03
N LEU A 9 19.46 44.81 -51.09
CA LEU A 9 18.38 45.66 -51.64
C LEU A 9 17.01 45.07 -51.32
N ALA A 10 16.08 45.98 -51.04
CA ALA A 10 14.77 45.78 -50.44
C ALA A 10 13.67 45.49 -51.47
N VAL A 11 12.60 44.83 -51.05
CA VAL A 11 11.25 45.08 -51.55
C VAL A 11 10.28 45.07 -50.37
N ALA A 12 9.59 46.20 -50.22
CA ALA A 12 8.51 46.42 -49.28
C ALA A 12 7.22 45.74 -49.76
N SER A 13 6.42 45.25 -48.83
CA SER A 13 4.97 45.15 -49.00
C SER A 13 4.31 45.36 -47.65
N LEU A 14 3.79 46.59 -47.48
CA LEU A 14 2.78 46.92 -46.48
C LEU A 14 1.46 46.28 -46.92
N LEU A 15 0.85 45.49 -46.05
CA LEU A 15 -0.59 45.29 -46.07
C LEU A 15 -1.10 45.40 -44.63
N VAL A 16 -1.75 46.53 -44.40
CA VAL A 16 -2.64 46.82 -43.28
C VAL A 16 -3.80 45.83 -43.34
N LEU A 17 -4.17 45.18 -42.23
CA LEU A 17 -5.58 45.07 -41.84
C LEU A 17 -5.75 44.43 -40.45
N SER A 18 -6.58 45.15 -39.67
CA SER A 18 -7.51 44.66 -38.65
C SER A 18 -7.02 44.31 -37.25
N ALA A 19 -7.59 45.08 -36.31
CA ALA A 19 -7.47 44.97 -34.88
C ALA A 19 -8.43 43.93 -34.28
N CYS A 20 -7.97 43.40 -33.14
CA CYS A 20 -8.67 43.10 -31.89
C CYS A 20 -9.86 42.12 -31.81
N ASN A 21 -9.72 41.28 -30.77
CA ASN A 21 -10.74 40.61 -29.95
C ASN A 21 -11.31 39.28 -30.46
N GLY A 22 -10.55 38.21 -30.20
CA GLY A 22 -11.09 36.87 -30.01
C GLY A 22 -10.66 36.35 -28.64
N ALA A 23 -11.59 36.30 -27.69
CA ALA A 23 -11.43 35.62 -26.42
C ALA A 23 -11.18 34.11 -26.65
N PRO A 24 -10.29 33.45 -25.90
CA PRO A 24 -10.23 31.99 -25.94
C PRO A 24 -11.45 31.43 -25.20
N GLN A 25 -12.30 30.73 -25.96
CA GLN A 25 -13.34 29.86 -25.42
C GLN A 25 -12.67 28.72 -24.65
N ALA A 26 -12.94 28.64 -23.35
CA ALA A 26 -12.61 27.49 -22.54
C ALA A 26 -13.44 26.29 -23.03
N VAL A 27 -12.75 25.32 -23.60
CA VAL A 27 -13.30 24.01 -23.96
C VAL A 27 -12.80 23.03 -22.92
N GLY A 28 -13.73 22.29 -22.31
CA GLY A 28 -13.41 21.02 -21.63
C GLY A 28 -13.32 21.09 -20.11
N ALA A 29 -14.38 20.62 -19.45
CA ALA A 29 -14.32 19.67 -18.33
C ALA A 29 -15.76 19.38 -17.86
N ALA A 30 -16.49 18.62 -18.67
CA ALA A 30 -17.54 17.77 -18.14
C ALA A 30 -16.86 16.43 -17.85
N ASP A 31 -16.59 16.16 -16.58
CA ASP A 31 -16.52 14.84 -15.95
C ASP A 31 -16.14 15.02 -14.47
N ALA A 32 -17.12 15.44 -13.68
CA ALA A 32 -17.11 15.19 -12.24
C ALA A 32 -17.89 13.88 -12.02
N ALA A 33 -17.25 12.76 -12.38
CA ALA A 33 -17.78 11.43 -12.15
C ALA A 33 -16.89 10.71 -11.12
N ASN A 34 -17.53 10.31 -10.02
CA ASN A 34 -17.13 9.26 -9.08
C ASN A 34 -15.74 9.36 -8.44
N ALA A 35 -15.63 10.17 -7.39
CA ALA A 35 -14.83 9.72 -6.25
C ALA A 35 -15.61 8.57 -5.56
N PRO A 36 -15.02 7.38 -5.36
CA PRO A 36 -15.65 6.39 -4.49
C PRO A 36 -15.66 6.97 -3.07
N ALA A 37 -16.85 7.30 -2.60
CA ALA A 37 -17.06 7.78 -1.24
C ALA A 37 -16.63 6.68 -0.26
N ALA A 38 -15.47 6.87 0.37
CA ALA A 38 -15.15 6.14 1.59
C ALA A 38 -16.27 6.43 2.60
N ALA A 39 -17.04 5.41 2.96
CA ALA A 39 -18.05 5.57 4.00
C ALA A 39 -17.32 5.82 5.32
N GLU A 40 -17.53 7.01 5.91
CA GLU A 40 -17.12 7.29 7.29
C GLU A 40 -17.76 6.24 8.20
N SER A 41 -16.92 5.35 8.71
CA SER A 41 -17.34 4.21 9.48
C SER A 41 -17.48 4.60 10.95
N THR A 42 -18.72 4.87 11.37
CA THR A 42 -19.11 4.85 12.79
C THR A 42 -19.16 3.41 13.28
N GLN A 43 -18.02 2.75 13.40
CA GLN A 43 -17.97 1.35 13.83
C GLN A 43 -18.11 1.25 15.35
N ALA A 44 -19.17 0.61 15.80
CA ALA A 44 -19.27 0.10 17.15
C ALA A 44 -18.09 -0.84 17.42
N THR A 45 -17.45 -0.68 18.58
CA THR A 45 -16.41 -1.61 19.03
C THR A 45 -16.95 -3.03 18.95
N PRO A 46 -16.31 -3.96 18.20
CA PRO A 46 -16.76 -5.34 18.13
C PRO A 46 -16.78 -5.95 19.53
N SER A 47 -17.61 -6.96 19.77
CA SER A 47 -17.59 -7.68 21.04
C SER A 47 -16.33 -8.54 21.16
N VAL A 48 -15.94 -8.89 22.39
CA VAL A 48 -14.82 -9.81 22.64
C VAL A 48 -15.04 -11.16 21.96
N ASP A 49 -16.30 -11.63 21.91
CA ASP A 49 -16.62 -12.91 21.25
C ASP A 49 -16.52 -12.78 19.72
N ALA A 50 -16.96 -11.66 19.13
CA ALA A 50 -16.75 -11.41 17.70
C ALA A 50 -15.25 -11.37 17.34
N PHE A 51 -14.41 -10.85 18.22
CA PHE A 51 -12.96 -10.87 18.04
C PHE A 51 -12.38 -12.28 18.16
N LYS A 52 -12.81 -13.09 19.13
CA LYS A 52 -12.41 -14.51 19.20
C LYS A 52 -12.82 -15.28 17.95
N ASP A 53 -14.02 -15.03 17.43
CA ASP A 53 -14.50 -15.66 16.20
C ASP A 53 -13.64 -15.28 14.99
N PHE A 54 -13.23 -14.02 14.91
CA PHE A 54 -12.27 -13.55 13.90
C PHE A 54 -10.91 -14.25 14.01
N ILE A 55 -10.34 -14.38 15.22
CA ILE A 55 -9.10 -15.13 15.45
C ILE A 55 -9.24 -16.61 15.06
N ASN A 56 -10.39 -17.23 15.37
CA ASN A 56 -10.68 -18.60 14.98
C ASN A 56 -10.83 -18.75 13.46
N GLU A 57 -11.42 -17.76 12.78
CA GLU A 57 -11.52 -17.70 11.32
C GLU A 57 -10.13 -17.61 10.68
N ILE A 58 -9.24 -16.77 11.18
CA ILE A 58 -7.83 -16.68 10.74
C ILE A 58 -7.17 -18.05 10.81
N ARG A 59 -7.25 -18.72 11.97
CA ARG A 59 -6.66 -20.05 12.17
C ARG A 59 -7.24 -21.08 11.21
N ARG A 60 -8.56 -21.05 10.98
CA ARG A 60 -9.23 -21.94 10.02
C ARG A 60 -8.81 -21.67 8.58
N PHE A 61 -8.66 -20.40 8.21
CA PHE A 61 -8.25 -20.00 6.87
C PHE A 61 -6.81 -20.45 6.59
N ALA A 62 -5.91 -20.22 7.54
CA ALA A 62 -4.51 -20.65 7.45
C ALA A 62 -4.36 -22.17 7.46
N GLY A 63 -5.27 -22.90 8.11
CA GLY A 63 -5.21 -24.36 8.20
C GLY A 63 -3.93 -24.83 8.91
N SER A 64 -3.30 -25.87 8.38
CA SER A 64 -2.02 -26.39 8.88
C SER A 64 -0.79 -25.78 8.20
N ALA A 65 -0.97 -24.74 7.38
CA ALA A 65 0.09 -24.12 6.62
C ALA A 65 1.25 -23.65 7.51
N GLN A 66 2.47 -23.98 7.10
CA GLN A 66 3.70 -23.51 7.70
C GLN A 66 4.39 -22.53 6.76
N VAL A 67 4.91 -21.44 7.31
CA VAL A 67 5.77 -20.50 6.59
C VAL A 67 7.14 -20.49 7.25
N VAL A 68 8.18 -20.54 6.43
CA VAL A 68 9.54 -20.28 6.87
C VAL A 68 9.79 -18.80 6.72
N MET A 69 10.10 -18.13 7.83
CA MET A 69 10.49 -16.73 7.84
C MET A 69 11.90 -16.58 8.39
N GLY A 70 12.63 -15.59 7.89
CA GLY A 70 14.04 -15.35 8.22
C GLY A 70 14.99 -15.72 7.08
N ASP A 71 16.27 -15.45 7.30
CA ASP A 71 17.37 -15.61 6.35
C ASP A 71 17.74 -17.09 6.19
N GLU A 72 18.03 -17.53 4.96
CA GLU A 72 18.54 -18.88 4.67
C GLU A 72 19.86 -19.21 5.41
N ALA A 73 20.53 -18.21 5.97
CA ALA A 73 21.88 -18.32 6.51
C ALA A 73 21.98 -18.58 8.04
N GLY A 74 20.89 -18.65 8.81
CA GLY A 74 21.09 -18.95 10.25
C GLY A 74 19.90 -19.19 11.16
N ASP A 75 18.73 -18.59 10.94
CA ASP A 75 17.62 -18.63 11.93
C ASP A 75 16.25 -18.79 11.27
N ALA A 76 16.18 -19.58 10.19
CA ALA A 76 14.93 -19.91 9.52
C ALA A 76 13.99 -20.67 10.48
N VAL A 77 12.96 -19.99 11.00
CA VAL A 77 11.95 -20.61 11.87
C VAL A 77 10.71 -20.93 11.04
N SER A 78 10.34 -22.21 11.05
CA SER A 78 9.03 -22.63 10.56
C SER A 78 7.97 -22.28 11.59
N LEU A 79 7.01 -21.46 11.20
CA LEU A 79 5.90 -21.02 12.04
C LEU A 79 4.59 -21.41 11.37
N ALA A 80 3.60 -21.79 12.16
CA ALA A 80 2.24 -21.91 11.65
C ALA A 80 1.76 -20.54 11.19
N VAL A 81 1.30 -20.44 9.94
CA VAL A 81 0.81 -19.18 9.36
C VAL A 81 -0.26 -18.56 10.25
N GLY A 82 -1.19 -19.37 10.76
CA GLY A 82 -2.23 -18.91 11.66
C GLY A 82 -1.69 -18.24 12.92
N ASP A 83 -0.66 -18.80 13.55
CA ASP A 83 -0.06 -18.21 14.76
C ASP A 83 0.69 -16.92 14.42
N ARG A 84 1.46 -16.88 13.32
CA ARG A 84 2.16 -15.66 12.89
C ARG A 84 1.20 -14.50 12.63
N ILE A 85 0.07 -14.77 11.97
CA ILE A 85 -0.94 -13.76 11.70
C ILE A 85 -1.62 -13.29 12.99
N VAL A 86 -1.96 -14.22 13.89
CA VAL A 86 -2.61 -13.88 15.17
C VAL A 86 -1.71 -13.01 16.06
N THR A 87 -0.38 -13.21 16.04
CA THR A 87 0.57 -12.33 16.73
C THR A 87 0.45 -10.87 16.29
N GLY A 88 0.20 -10.61 15.00
CA GLY A 88 -0.05 -9.26 14.52
C GLY A 88 -1.45 -8.73 14.82
N PHE A 89 -2.31 -9.48 15.52
CA PHE A 89 -3.64 -9.03 15.95
C PHE A 89 -3.79 -9.03 17.48
N GLU A 90 -2.71 -8.90 18.24
CA GLU A 90 -2.79 -8.88 19.72
C GLU A 90 -3.59 -7.70 20.29
N GLN A 91 -3.78 -6.63 19.52
CA GLN A 91 -4.53 -5.46 19.96
C GLN A 91 -6.01 -5.58 19.64
N TYR A 92 -6.81 -5.38 20.68
CA TYR A 92 -8.26 -5.38 20.60
C TYR A 92 -8.83 -3.96 20.76
N PRO A 93 -9.79 -3.56 19.91
CA PRO A 93 -10.19 -4.22 18.66
C PRO A 93 -9.13 -4.06 17.56
N PRO A 94 -9.09 -4.95 16.55
CA PRO A 94 -8.30 -4.69 15.35
C PRO A 94 -8.84 -3.45 14.64
N ARG A 95 -7.95 -2.75 13.95
CA ARG A 95 -8.35 -1.64 13.08
C ARG A 95 -8.95 -2.22 11.80
N GLN A 96 -9.91 -1.53 11.23
CA GLN A 96 -10.59 -2.00 10.03
C GLN A 96 -11.11 -0.84 9.19
N LEU A 97 -11.31 -1.10 7.91
CA LEU A 97 -11.92 -0.20 6.94
C LEU A 97 -12.83 -1.02 6.03
N SER A 98 -14.11 -0.69 6.03
CA SER A 98 -15.10 -1.28 5.11
C SER A 98 -15.25 -0.38 3.89
N LEU A 99 -15.20 -0.98 2.70
CA LEU A 99 -15.30 -0.28 1.43
C LEU A 99 -16.74 -0.31 0.90
N ALA A 100 -17.02 0.57 -0.07
CA ALA A 100 -18.35 0.68 -0.68
C ALA A 100 -18.77 -0.58 -1.46
N ASP A 101 -17.81 -1.39 -1.91
CA ASP A 101 -18.08 -2.68 -2.58
C ASP A 101 -18.47 -3.80 -1.61
N GLY A 102 -18.39 -3.56 -0.29
CA GLY A 102 -18.69 -4.52 0.77
C GLY A 102 -17.49 -5.31 1.27
N SER A 103 -16.31 -5.16 0.67
CA SER A 103 -15.07 -5.74 1.21
C SER A 103 -14.64 -5.01 2.49
N THR A 104 -13.88 -5.68 3.34
CA THR A 104 -13.34 -5.07 4.57
C THR A 104 -11.90 -5.53 4.78
N ILE A 105 -11.01 -4.56 4.98
CA ILE A 105 -9.64 -4.83 5.41
C ILE A 105 -9.52 -4.62 6.91
N TYR A 106 -8.80 -5.52 7.56
CA TYR A 106 -8.45 -5.50 8.98
C TYR A 106 -6.93 -5.43 9.11
N TRP A 107 -6.44 -4.71 10.11
CA TRP A 107 -5.03 -4.72 10.46
C TRP A 107 -4.80 -4.56 11.96
N GLY A 108 -3.64 -5.03 12.39
CA GLY A 108 -3.19 -4.93 13.77
C GLY A 108 -1.68 -4.96 13.86
N TRP A 109 -1.20 -4.87 15.09
CA TRP A 109 0.20 -5.07 15.41
C TRP A 109 0.37 -5.76 16.76
N GLN A 110 1.54 -6.40 16.92
CA GLN A 110 1.91 -7.06 18.17
C GLN A 110 2.07 -6.04 19.30
N HIS A 111 1.70 -6.43 20.52
CA HIS A 111 1.92 -5.60 21.70
C HIS A 111 3.42 -5.39 21.96
N GLY A 112 3.84 -4.14 22.13
CA GLY A 112 5.25 -3.78 22.35
C GLY A 112 6.15 -3.91 21.10
N GLN A 113 5.66 -4.44 19.98
CA GLN A 113 6.42 -4.66 18.75
C GLN A 113 5.61 -4.20 17.53
N ALA A 114 5.48 -2.88 17.34
CA ALA A 114 4.68 -2.30 16.25
C ALA A 114 5.20 -2.58 14.83
N PHE A 115 6.42 -3.11 14.71
CA PHE A 115 7.00 -3.57 13.45
C PHE A 115 6.44 -4.93 13.02
N VAL A 116 5.89 -5.74 13.94
CA VAL A 116 5.19 -6.99 13.63
C VAL A 116 3.71 -6.68 13.43
N GLN A 117 3.29 -6.64 12.18
CA GLN A 117 1.93 -6.33 11.76
C GLN A 117 1.26 -7.52 11.09
N SER A 118 -0.06 -7.47 11.01
CA SER A 118 -0.83 -8.42 10.21
C SER A 118 -2.04 -7.75 9.58
N ILE A 119 -2.41 -8.27 8.41
CA ILE A 119 -3.59 -7.85 7.67
C ILE A 119 -4.49 -9.04 7.38
N ALA A 120 -5.77 -8.76 7.24
CA ALA A 120 -6.76 -9.70 6.77
C ALA A 120 -7.77 -8.97 5.88
N ILE A 121 -8.20 -9.58 4.78
CA ILE A 121 -9.25 -9.00 3.91
C ILE A 121 -10.41 -9.98 3.84
N ARG A 122 -11.59 -9.49 4.18
CA ARG A 122 -12.86 -10.14 3.86
C ARG A 122 -13.38 -9.62 2.53
N GLY A 123 -13.82 -10.54 1.68
CA GLY A 123 -14.46 -10.23 0.41
C GLY A 123 -15.86 -9.68 0.60
N THR A 124 -16.53 -9.39 -0.52
CA THR A 124 -17.92 -8.91 -0.55
C THR A 124 -18.93 -9.95 -0.03
N ASP A 125 -18.52 -11.21 0.02
CA ASP A 125 -19.26 -12.33 0.61
C ASP A 125 -19.08 -12.44 2.14
N GLY A 126 -18.29 -11.54 2.73
CA GLY A 126 -17.96 -11.52 4.16
C GLY A 126 -17.02 -12.65 4.58
N GLN A 127 -16.52 -13.48 3.67
CA GLN A 127 -15.56 -14.52 3.97
C GLN A 127 -14.14 -13.97 3.94
N LEU A 128 -13.25 -14.52 4.76
CA LEU A 128 -11.82 -14.23 4.67
C LEU A 128 -11.26 -14.72 3.33
N GLN A 129 -10.55 -13.84 2.62
CA GLN A 129 -9.99 -14.08 1.28
C GLN A 129 -8.47 -13.96 1.23
N LEU A 130 -7.89 -13.13 2.11
CA LEU A 130 -6.46 -12.88 2.20
C LEU A 130 -6.03 -12.75 3.66
N LEU A 131 -4.87 -13.32 3.97
CA LEU A 131 -4.09 -13.00 5.17
C LEU A 131 -2.74 -12.44 4.76
N GLY A 132 -2.16 -11.55 5.56
CA GLY A 132 -0.81 -11.06 5.32
C GLY A 132 -0.03 -10.85 6.62
N ALA A 133 1.22 -11.33 6.62
CA ALA A 133 2.22 -11.05 7.64
C ALA A 133 3.12 -9.93 7.13
N VAL A 134 3.36 -8.91 7.95
CA VAL A 134 4.14 -7.74 7.59
C VAL A 134 5.12 -7.46 8.72
N ASP A 135 6.41 -7.40 8.41
CA ASP A 135 7.49 -7.09 9.34
C ASP A 135 8.32 -5.91 8.83
N ASP A 136 8.80 -5.08 9.77
CA ASP A 136 9.76 -4.00 9.55
C ASP A 136 9.40 -3.02 8.41
N LEU A 137 8.10 -2.75 8.24
CA LEU A 137 7.65 -1.81 7.21
C LEU A 137 8.22 -0.39 7.45
N PRO A 138 8.81 0.26 6.44
CA PRO A 138 9.46 1.56 6.60
C PRO A 138 8.43 2.67 6.85
N VAL A 139 8.54 3.36 7.99
CA VAL A 139 7.67 4.51 8.30
C VAL A 139 8.28 5.80 7.74
N LEU A 140 7.75 6.26 6.61
CA LEU A 140 8.23 7.42 5.86
C LEU A 140 7.86 8.76 6.49
N TYR A 141 6.74 8.81 7.23
CA TYR A 141 6.31 9.99 7.97
C TYR A 141 6.17 9.70 9.46
N SER A 142 6.78 10.54 10.30
CA SER A 142 6.65 10.45 11.76
C SER A 142 6.85 11.81 12.40
N ARG A 143 5.78 12.36 12.99
CA ARG A 143 5.86 13.60 13.79
C ARG A 143 6.77 13.43 15.00
N ARG A 144 6.70 12.28 15.68
CA ARG A 144 7.52 11.98 16.87
C ARG A 144 9.02 11.95 16.56
N ALA A 145 9.38 11.37 15.41
CA ALA A 145 10.78 11.30 14.98
C ALA A 145 11.22 12.50 14.12
N ASN A 146 10.34 13.49 13.93
CA ASN A 146 10.56 14.62 13.02
C ASN A 146 11.05 14.17 11.63
N ARG A 147 10.36 13.20 11.04
CA ARG A 147 10.73 12.57 9.75
C ARG A 147 9.61 12.73 8.73
N ALA A 148 9.99 13.13 7.52
CA ALA A 148 9.14 13.15 6.33
C ALA A 148 10.03 12.82 5.11
N ILE A 149 10.01 11.56 4.68
CA ILE A 149 10.74 11.10 3.48
C ILE A 149 9.86 11.39 2.26
N ALA A 150 10.36 12.15 1.29
CA ALA A 150 9.56 12.60 0.14
C ALA A 150 10.25 12.35 -1.22
N ASP A 151 11.37 11.63 -1.22
CA ASP A 151 12.11 11.30 -2.44
C ASP A 151 12.90 9.99 -2.29
N GLN A 152 13.32 9.45 -3.44
CA GLN A 152 14.01 8.16 -3.52
C GLN A 152 15.36 8.18 -2.79
N GLN A 153 16.10 9.30 -2.85
CA GLN A 153 17.43 9.38 -2.24
C GLN A 153 17.34 9.26 -0.70
N ALA A 154 16.38 9.96 -0.09
CA ALA A 154 16.12 9.87 1.34
C ALA A 154 15.59 8.49 1.74
N TYR A 155 14.77 7.86 0.89
CA TYR A 155 14.28 6.51 1.11
C TYR A 155 15.39 5.46 1.08
N ASP A 156 16.27 5.50 0.08
CA ASP A 156 17.40 4.58 -0.03
C ASP A 156 18.38 4.73 1.14
N ALA A 157 18.62 5.97 1.60
CA ALA A 157 19.42 6.24 2.78
C ALA A 157 18.77 5.64 4.04
N PHE A 158 17.46 5.79 4.19
CA PHE A 158 16.70 5.22 5.30
C PHE A 158 16.72 3.69 5.31
N LEU A 159 16.52 3.04 4.16
CA LEU A 159 16.57 1.59 4.04
C LEU A 159 17.96 1.03 4.38
N ARG A 160 19.03 1.73 3.98
CA ARG A 160 20.40 1.33 4.31
C ARG A 160 20.65 1.38 5.81
N GLU A 161 20.26 2.48 6.47
CA GLU A 161 20.37 2.63 7.92
C GLU A 161 19.51 1.59 8.68
N SER A 162 18.33 1.28 8.16
CA SER A 162 17.47 0.22 8.70
C SER A 162 18.15 -1.15 8.60
N ALA A 163 18.73 -1.47 7.45
CA ALA A 163 19.43 -2.73 7.22
C ALA A 163 20.66 -2.88 8.13
N GLU A 164 21.41 -1.81 8.38
CA GLU A 164 22.53 -1.79 9.34
C GLU A 164 22.09 -2.12 10.78
N ARG A 165 20.81 -1.85 11.10
CA ARG A 165 20.18 -2.20 12.38
C ARG A 165 19.42 -3.53 12.34
N GLY A 166 19.54 -4.28 11.26
CA GLY A 166 18.88 -5.57 11.06
C GLY A 166 17.43 -5.51 10.59
N GLY A 167 16.88 -4.31 10.32
CA GLY A 167 15.52 -4.15 9.83
C GLY A 167 15.42 -4.49 8.34
N LYS A 168 14.56 -5.43 7.98
CA LYS A 168 14.34 -5.86 6.59
C LYS A 168 12.84 -6.00 6.34
N PRO A 169 12.24 -5.09 5.53
CA PRO A 169 10.82 -5.17 5.22
C PRO A 169 10.48 -6.53 4.62
N ALA A 170 9.53 -7.23 5.22
CA ALA A 170 9.04 -8.52 4.73
C ALA A 170 7.53 -8.51 4.71
N VAL A 171 6.95 -8.78 3.55
CA VAL A 171 5.50 -8.89 3.36
C VAL A 171 5.22 -10.25 2.74
N ALA A 172 4.51 -11.11 3.48
CA ALA A 172 4.08 -12.42 3.01
C ALA A 172 2.56 -12.47 2.99
N LEU A 173 1.96 -12.72 1.83
CA LEU A 173 0.52 -12.85 1.63
C LEU A 173 0.14 -14.33 1.47
N PHE A 174 -0.96 -14.73 2.10
CA PHE A 174 -1.52 -16.07 2.01
C PHE A 174 -2.93 -15.96 1.45
N ILE A 175 -3.14 -16.56 0.29
CA ILE A 175 -4.35 -16.40 -0.50
C ILE A 175 -4.64 -17.67 -1.29
N LYS A 176 -5.86 -17.82 -1.81
CA LYS A 176 -6.29 -19.02 -2.51
C LYS A 176 -5.47 -19.30 -3.77
N ASP A 177 -5.39 -18.33 -4.67
CA ASP A 177 -4.82 -18.46 -6.01
C ASP A 177 -4.49 -17.08 -6.61
N ASP A 178 -3.91 -17.06 -7.82
CA ASP A 178 -3.53 -15.84 -8.54
C ASP A 178 -4.73 -14.93 -8.85
N ASN A 179 -5.93 -15.49 -9.09
CA ASN A 179 -7.11 -14.69 -9.40
C ASN A 179 -7.58 -13.91 -8.16
N ALA A 180 -7.62 -14.59 -7.01
CA ALA A 180 -7.90 -13.93 -5.75
C ALA A 180 -6.83 -12.90 -5.41
N LEU A 181 -5.54 -13.20 -5.67
CA LEU A 181 -4.45 -12.25 -5.48
C LEU A 181 -4.64 -10.99 -6.32
N ALA A 182 -4.92 -11.13 -7.61
CA ALA A 182 -5.20 -10.00 -8.50
C ALA A 182 -6.39 -9.16 -8.04
N ALA A 183 -7.42 -9.79 -7.46
CA ALA A 183 -8.60 -9.08 -6.96
C ALA A 183 -8.32 -8.25 -5.69
N TYR A 184 -7.51 -8.77 -4.75
CA TYR A 184 -7.34 -8.15 -3.42
C TYR A 184 -6.00 -7.40 -3.24
N TYR A 185 -5.01 -7.65 -4.09
CA TYR A 185 -3.70 -6.99 -4.00
C TYR A 185 -3.75 -5.46 -4.09
N PRO A 186 -4.61 -4.81 -4.91
CA PRO A 186 -4.69 -3.35 -4.94
C PRO A 186 -5.00 -2.75 -3.55
N LEU A 187 -5.86 -3.41 -2.77
CA LEU A 187 -6.19 -2.98 -1.41
C LEU A 187 -5.02 -3.21 -0.44
N VAL A 188 -4.28 -4.30 -0.60
CA VAL A 188 -3.03 -4.54 0.16
C VAL A 188 -1.99 -3.47 -0.15
N ALA A 189 -1.75 -3.17 -1.42
CA ALA A 189 -0.81 -2.14 -1.84
C ALA A 189 -1.20 -0.77 -1.26
N ARG A 190 -2.50 -0.42 -1.27
CA ARG A 190 -2.98 0.83 -0.69
C ARG A 190 -2.82 0.86 0.84
N TRP A 191 -3.09 -0.26 1.50
CA TRP A 191 -2.84 -0.39 2.93
C TRP A 191 -1.35 -0.26 3.28
N LEU A 192 -0.44 -0.84 2.49
CA LEU A 192 1.01 -0.69 2.69
C LEU A 192 1.42 0.77 2.60
N GLN A 193 0.88 1.52 1.63
CA GLN A 193 1.11 2.97 1.53
C GLN A 193 0.64 3.71 2.78
N ALA A 194 -0.57 3.42 3.27
CA ALA A 194 -1.09 4.02 4.50
C ALA A 194 -0.27 3.63 5.74
N ALA A 195 0.17 2.37 5.83
CA ALA A 195 0.98 1.87 6.93
C ALA A 195 2.39 2.50 6.94
N MET A 196 3.01 2.71 5.78
CA MET A 196 4.26 3.45 5.63
C MET A 196 4.13 4.93 6.05
N LEU A 197 2.91 5.50 6.02
CA LEU A 197 2.63 6.84 6.57
C LEU A 197 2.30 6.82 8.07
N GLY A 198 2.29 5.65 8.71
CA GLY A 198 1.93 5.47 10.12
C GLY A 198 0.43 5.52 10.37
N PHE A 199 -0.40 5.35 9.34
CA PHE A 199 -1.85 5.59 9.37
C PHE A 199 -2.20 7.03 9.78
N ASN A 200 -3.50 7.37 9.77
CA ASN A 200 -3.98 8.70 10.12
C ASN A 200 -3.33 9.83 9.30
N ALA A 201 -2.96 9.53 8.04
CA ALA A 201 -2.38 10.53 7.17
C ALA A 201 -3.34 11.71 6.93
N ASP A 202 -2.76 12.89 6.78
CA ASP A 202 -3.43 14.10 6.30
C ASP A 202 -2.61 14.61 5.12
N CYS A 203 -2.96 14.17 3.91
CA CYS A 203 -2.21 14.55 2.72
C CYS A 203 -2.51 15.99 2.26
N SER A 204 -3.45 16.67 2.93
CA SER A 204 -3.69 18.10 2.77
C SER A 204 -2.74 18.97 3.61
N ASP A 205 -2.12 18.41 4.65
CA ASP A 205 -1.07 19.06 5.45
C ASP A 205 0.18 19.28 4.56
N PRO A 206 0.63 20.53 4.33
CA PRO A 206 1.81 20.81 3.52
C PRO A 206 3.10 20.13 4.02
N ALA A 207 3.16 19.78 5.32
CA ALA A 207 4.29 19.06 5.89
C ALA A 207 4.28 17.55 5.58
N GLN A 208 3.12 16.98 5.23
CA GLN A 208 2.95 15.55 4.95
C GLN A 208 2.67 15.26 3.46
N GLY A 209 2.04 16.20 2.74
CA GLY A 209 1.65 16.06 1.34
C GLY A 209 2.73 15.53 0.41
N PRO A 210 3.99 16.03 0.44
CA PRO A 210 5.07 15.48 -0.37
C PRO A 210 5.38 14.01 -0.08
N THR A 211 5.33 13.60 1.19
CA THR A 211 5.52 12.20 1.59
C THR A 211 4.34 11.33 1.15
N CYS A 212 3.11 11.85 1.17
CA CYS A 212 1.95 11.15 0.59
C CYS A 212 2.12 10.93 -0.92
N ALA A 213 2.56 11.93 -1.68
CA ALA A 213 2.80 11.78 -3.12
C ALA A 213 3.95 10.80 -3.42
N PHE A 214 4.97 10.77 -2.54
CA PHE A 214 6.11 9.88 -2.70
C PHE A 214 5.78 8.43 -2.35
N VAL A 215 4.97 8.15 -1.32
CA VAL A 215 4.68 6.76 -0.90
C VAL A 215 4.01 5.94 -2.00
N GLU A 216 3.27 6.58 -2.91
CA GLU A 216 2.64 5.92 -4.06
C GLU A 216 3.66 5.37 -5.07
N GLN A 217 4.90 5.87 -5.06
CA GLN A 217 6.00 5.45 -5.92
C GLN A 217 6.89 4.40 -5.25
N VAL A 218 6.70 4.13 -3.97
CA VAL A 218 7.54 3.22 -3.19
C VAL A 218 7.08 1.77 -3.38
N SER A 219 7.98 0.93 -3.87
CA SER A 219 7.80 -0.52 -3.89
C SER A 219 8.34 -1.16 -2.61
N VAL A 220 7.52 -1.98 -1.96
CA VAL A 220 7.95 -2.88 -0.88
C VAL A 220 7.99 -4.30 -1.44
N PRO A 221 9.05 -5.10 -1.20
CA PRO A 221 9.06 -6.50 -1.60
C PRO A 221 7.89 -7.26 -0.99
N VAL A 222 7.07 -7.87 -1.84
CA VAL A 222 5.94 -8.71 -1.44
C VAL A 222 6.13 -10.10 -2.01
N GLU A 223 5.95 -11.09 -1.15
CA GLU A 223 5.83 -12.49 -1.52
C GLU A 223 4.39 -12.92 -1.29
N ALA A 224 3.85 -13.74 -2.20
CA ALA A 224 2.50 -14.26 -2.08
C ALA A 224 2.53 -15.77 -2.26
N TYR A 225 1.68 -16.46 -1.51
CA TYR A 225 1.68 -17.92 -1.41
C TYR A 225 0.26 -18.47 -1.50
N ALA A 226 0.10 -19.55 -2.28
CA ALA A 226 -1.14 -20.30 -2.36
C ALA A 226 -1.38 -21.08 -1.05
N ARG A 227 -2.51 -20.82 -0.39
CA ARG A 227 -2.86 -21.46 0.90
C ARG A 227 -3.17 -22.96 0.77
N ASP A 228 -3.80 -23.38 -0.33
CA ASP A 228 -4.29 -24.75 -0.53
C ASP A 228 -3.27 -25.64 -1.27
N CYS A 229 -1.98 -25.32 -1.12
CA CYS A 229 -0.95 -26.02 -1.83
C CYS A 229 -0.70 -27.42 -1.25
N ALA A 230 -1.12 -28.44 -2.00
CA ALA A 230 -0.91 -29.84 -1.62
C ALA A 230 0.51 -30.36 -1.86
N ALA A 231 1.38 -29.55 -2.50
CA ALA A 231 2.65 -30.00 -3.06
C ALA A 231 3.84 -29.93 -2.09
N ALA A 232 3.68 -29.35 -0.90
CA ALA A 232 4.80 -29.13 0.02
C ALA A 232 4.38 -29.03 1.49
N ASP A 233 5.32 -29.32 2.38
CA ASP A 233 5.17 -29.17 3.83
C ASP A 233 5.17 -27.68 4.26
N THR A 234 5.68 -26.78 3.42
CA THR A 234 5.72 -25.32 3.64
C THR A 234 5.12 -24.57 2.44
N VAL A 235 4.47 -23.44 2.72
CA VAL A 235 3.82 -22.62 1.68
C VAL A 235 4.81 -21.87 0.79
N ASN A 236 6.08 -21.73 1.22
CA ASN A 236 7.12 -21.06 0.44
C ASN A 236 7.37 -21.73 -0.92
N ALA A 237 7.11 -23.03 -1.05
CA ALA A 237 7.21 -23.76 -2.32
C ALA A 237 6.07 -23.44 -3.31
N CYS A 238 5.09 -22.64 -2.88
CA CYS A 238 3.84 -22.38 -3.59
C CYS A 238 3.68 -20.89 -3.85
N ALA A 239 4.78 -20.26 -4.25
CA ALA A 239 4.84 -18.85 -4.58
C ALA A 239 3.90 -18.53 -5.76
N LEU A 240 3.14 -17.47 -5.58
CA LEU A 240 2.28 -16.85 -6.58
C LEU A 240 2.99 -15.65 -7.19
N VAL A 241 2.57 -15.26 -8.39
CA VAL A 241 3.10 -14.06 -9.04
C VAL A 241 2.36 -12.85 -8.51
N VAL A 242 3.06 -11.97 -7.79
CA VAL A 242 2.48 -10.70 -7.35
C VAL A 242 2.18 -9.84 -8.58
N PRO A 243 0.92 -9.42 -8.77
CA PRO A 243 0.52 -8.68 -9.95
C PRO A 243 1.07 -7.25 -9.92
N ASP A 244 1.58 -6.78 -11.08
CA ASP A 244 1.96 -5.38 -11.29
C ASP A 244 0.71 -4.55 -11.64
N ILE A 245 -0.08 -4.25 -10.62
CA ILE A 245 -1.33 -3.48 -10.72
C ILE A 245 -1.33 -2.32 -9.72
N PRO A 246 -1.90 -1.16 -10.07
CA PRO A 246 -1.96 -0.02 -9.16
C PRO A 246 -2.67 -0.35 -7.84
N ALA A 247 -2.29 0.38 -6.80
CA ALA A 247 -3.01 0.38 -5.53
C ALA A 247 -4.47 0.83 -5.73
N ALA A 248 -5.36 0.37 -4.84
CA ALA A 248 -6.76 0.75 -4.87
C ALA A 248 -6.92 2.27 -4.67
N ASP A 249 -7.89 2.86 -5.37
CA ASP A 249 -8.26 4.28 -5.26
C ASP A 249 -9.10 4.53 -4.00
N VAL A 250 -8.51 4.26 -2.84
CA VAL A 250 -9.09 4.55 -1.52
C VAL A 250 -8.25 5.67 -0.89
N PRO A 251 -8.80 6.77 -0.40
CA PRO A 251 -7.98 7.84 0.20
C PRO A 251 -7.08 7.31 1.33
N LEU A 252 -5.82 7.75 1.39
CA LEU A 252 -4.88 7.34 2.45
C LEU A 252 -5.39 7.75 3.84
N GLU A 253 -6.11 8.86 3.88
CA GLU A 253 -6.76 9.41 5.04
C GLU A 253 -7.85 8.48 5.61
N SER A 254 -8.40 7.55 4.82
CA SER A 254 -9.42 6.61 5.29
C SER A 254 -8.88 5.54 6.23
N PHE A 255 -7.56 5.31 6.24
CA PHE A 255 -6.94 4.31 7.10
C PHE A 255 -6.54 4.93 8.46
N LYS A 256 -7.33 4.65 9.50
CA LYS A 256 -7.19 5.27 10.83
C LYS A 256 -6.71 4.31 11.92
N GLN A 257 -5.90 4.81 12.85
CA GLN A 257 -5.45 4.16 14.09
C GLN A 257 -5.92 4.94 15.31
#